data_AF-A0A960XSG2-F1
#
_entry.id   AF-A0A960XSG2-F1
#
_cell.length_a   1.000
_cell.length_b   1.000
_cell.length_c   1.000
_cell.angle_alpha   90.00
_cell.angle_beta   90.00
_cell.angle_gamma   90.00
#
_symmetry.space_group_name_H-M   'P 1'
#
loop_
_entity.id
_entity.type
_entity.pdbx_description
1 polymer ?
#
loop_
_entity_poly.entity_id
_entity_poly.type
_entity_poly.pdbx_seq_one_letter_code
_entity_poly.pdbx_strand_id
1 'polypeptide(L)'
;MKPLLLLLLTMMNLGILSAANASFWDELLRAGARSDEVFEAAAKTRRVAVEVADQRRLGKLAIRELDEISSPAARAQRARTLIREAVHLPDESLLKRLDGLTPNELESAYVLVRGGRNLVEEVPDVAFRSRLLKEGGSDLVTAAGIHGPVLAREASRMDALIAAGKLPGRIGKQNTIARFGKIMRSGEGGAWRFWEKNVVPHWKKWLAAGAVTTYLMKPDLFHDAAGNLTEAGSREVATILGEVISGAMKGAGDGGSEALEQISKTFTERYLHGF
;
A
#
# COMPACT_ATOMS: atom_id res chain seq x y z
N MET A 1 -28.12 -10.30 -36.78
CA MET A 1 -28.59 -9.58 -35.58
C MET A 1 -28.59 -10.43 -34.29
N LYS A 2 -27.66 -11.38 -34.11
CA LYS A 2 -27.53 -12.20 -32.88
C LYS A 2 -26.27 -12.00 -32.00
N PRO A 3 -25.25 -11.18 -32.32
CA PRO A 3 -24.08 -11.03 -31.44
C PRO A 3 -24.26 -10.00 -30.30
N LEU A 4 -25.26 -9.10 -30.38
CA LEU A 4 -25.49 -8.06 -29.36
C LEU A 4 -26.23 -8.58 -28.11
N LEU A 5 -27.05 -9.62 -28.24
CA LEU A 5 -27.77 -10.24 -27.11
C LEU A 5 -26.86 -11.13 -26.26
N LEU A 6 -25.81 -11.72 -26.84
CA LEU A 6 -24.83 -12.54 -26.10
C LEU A 6 -23.87 -11.68 -25.26
N LEU A 7 -23.58 -10.46 -25.72
CA LEU A 7 -22.78 -9.48 -24.97
C LEU A 7 -23.55 -8.90 -23.77
N LEU A 8 -24.86 -8.65 -23.95
CA LEU A 8 -25.75 -8.22 -22.86
C LEU A 8 -25.99 -9.32 -21.82
N LEU A 9 -26.09 -10.58 -22.21
CA LEU A 9 -26.18 -11.71 -21.26
C LEU A 9 -24.87 -12.00 -20.51
N THR A 10 -23.71 -11.76 -21.13
CA THR A 10 -22.42 -11.86 -20.43
C THR A 10 -22.17 -10.66 -19.50
N MET A 11 -22.62 -9.45 -19.87
CA MET A 11 -22.58 -8.29 -18.97
C MET A 11 -23.62 -8.38 -17.84
N MET A 12 -24.77 -9.04 -18.03
CA MET A 12 -25.74 -9.27 -16.96
C MET A 12 -25.31 -10.39 -16.00
N ASN A 13 -24.57 -11.41 -16.44
CA ASN A 13 -24.00 -12.42 -15.54
C ASN A 13 -22.81 -11.90 -14.70
N LEU A 14 -22.09 -10.88 -15.17
CA LEU A 14 -21.12 -10.13 -14.35
C LEU A 14 -21.79 -9.27 -13.27
N GLY A 15 -23.06 -8.89 -13.46
CA GLY A 15 -23.85 -8.17 -12.46
C GLY A 15 -24.33 -9.04 -11.29
N ILE A 16 -24.52 -10.35 -11.52
CA ILE A 16 -25.08 -11.28 -10.54
C ILE A 16 -24.02 -11.81 -9.57
N LEU A 17 -22.75 -11.88 -9.96
CA LEU A 17 -21.62 -12.09 -9.02
C LEU A 17 -21.27 -10.83 -8.21
N SER A 18 -21.74 -9.65 -8.64
CA SER A 18 -21.50 -8.38 -7.92
C SER A 18 -22.34 -8.24 -6.64
N ALA A 19 -23.35 -9.09 -6.43
CA ALA A 19 -24.17 -9.12 -5.22
C ALA A 19 -23.67 -10.12 -4.16
N ALA A 20 -22.46 -10.69 -4.33
CA ALA A 20 -21.72 -11.26 -3.21
C ALA A 20 -21.48 -10.14 -2.19
N ASN A 21 -22.29 -10.21 -1.14
CA ASN A 21 -22.59 -9.21 -0.12
C ASN A 21 -21.33 -8.45 0.33
N ALA A 22 -21.38 -7.11 0.46
CA ALA A 22 -20.28 -6.35 1.07
C ALA A 22 -19.93 -6.90 2.47
N SER A 23 -20.91 -7.55 3.12
CA SER A 23 -20.73 -8.33 4.34
C SER A 23 -19.69 -9.45 4.21
N PHE A 24 -19.55 -10.12 3.05
CA PHE A 24 -18.58 -11.21 2.85
C PHE A 24 -17.16 -10.72 3.08
N TRP A 25 -16.78 -9.68 2.33
CA TRP A 25 -15.43 -9.13 2.36
C TRP A 25 -15.13 -8.51 3.72
N ASP A 26 -16.15 -7.97 4.37
CA ASP A 26 -16.08 -7.48 5.73
C ASP A 26 -15.85 -8.61 6.74
N GLU A 27 -16.68 -9.65 6.72
CA GLU A 27 -16.55 -10.85 7.56
C GLU A 27 -15.17 -11.50 7.38
N LEU A 28 -14.68 -11.58 6.14
CA LEU A 28 -13.36 -12.13 5.81
C LEU A 28 -12.22 -11.26 6.37
N LEU A 29 -12.32 -9.93 6.23
CA LEU A 29 -11.35 -9.00 6.81
C LEU A 29 -11.37 -9.05 8.34
N ARG A 30 -12.55 -9.12 8.97
CA ARG A 30 -12.69 -9.23 10.43
C ARG A 30 -12.07 -10.51 10.95
N ALA A 31 -12.33 -11.62 10.27
CA ALA A 31 -11.82 -12.90 10.71
C ALA A 31 -10.29 -12.99 10.49
N GLY A 32 -9.75 -12.36 9.43
CA GLY A 32 -8.31 -12.20 9.24
C GLY A 32 -7.66 -11.24 10.26
N ALA A 33 -8.36 -10.16 10.63
CA ALA A 33 -7.91 -9.17 11.60
C ALA A 33 -8.19 -9.57 13.07
N ARG A 34 -8.94 -10.66 13.30
CA ARG A 34 -9.43 -11.10 14.62
C ARG A 34 -10.01 -9.95 15.48
N SER A 35 -10.69 -9.00 14.83
CA SER A 35 -11.09 -7.75 15.46
C SER A 35 -12.45 -7.32 14.93
N ASP A 36 -13.43 -7.20 15.82
CA ASP A 36 -14.79 -6.75 15.50
C ASP A 36 -14.85 -5.27 15.08
N GLU A 37 -13.75 -4.51 15.22
CA GLU A 37 -13.71 -3.05 15.04
C GLU A 37 -13.35 -2.53 13.63
N VAL A 38 -13.25 -3.36 12.59
CA VAL A 38 -12.84 -2.96 11.20
C VAL A 38 -13.92 -2.13 10.45
N PHE A 39 -14.87 -1.55 11.18
CA PHE A 39 -16.26 -1.35 10.76
C PHE A 39 -16.58 -0.17 9.82
N GLU A 40 -15.62 0.65 9.39
CA GLU A 40 -15.90 1.76 8.43
C GLU A 40 -15.21 1.62 7.07
N ALA A 41 -14.21 0.73 6.95
CA ALA A 41 -13.42 0.58 5.73
C ALA A 41 -14.09 -0.33 4.67
N ALA A 42 -14.96 -1.26 5.10
CA ALA A 42 -15.53 -2.33 4.28
C ALA A 42 -16.32 -1.86 3.04
N ALA A 43 -17.04 -0.74 3.13
CA ALA A 43 -17.79 -0.21 1.98
C ALA A 43 -16.88 0.29 0.84
N LYS A 44 -15.69 0.82 1.16
CA LYS A 44 -14.65 1.15 0.16
C LYS A 44 -13.91 -0.08 -0.33
N THR A 45 -13.79 -1.11 0.52
CA THR A 45 -13.14 -2.38 0.19
C THR A 45 -13.77 -3.06 -1.03
N ARG A 46 -15.09 -2.98 -1.25
CA ARG A 46 -15.72 -3.58 -2.44
C ARG A 46 -15.17 -3.03 -3.76
N ARG A 47 -15.04 -1.71 -3.89
CA ARG A 47 -14.46 -1.09 -5.10
C ARG A 47 -13.03 -1.54 -5.30
N VAL A 48 -12.26 -1.63 -4.22
CA VAL A 48 -10.86 -2.05 -4.30
C VAL A 48 -10.71 -3.54 -4.55
N ALA A 49 -11.56 -4.41 -4.01
CA ALA A 49 -11.54 -5.85 -4.33
C ALA A 49 -11.84 -6.08 -5.82
N VAL A 50 -12.83 -5.37 -6.37
CA VAL A 50 -13.14 -5.40 -7.81
C VAL A 50 -11.99 -4.80 -8.63
N GLU A 51 -11.43 -3.66 -8.21
CA GLU A 51 -10.29 -3.01 -8.90
C GLU A 51 -9.01 -3.86 -8.82
N VAL A 52 -8.78 -4.58 -7.71
CA VAL A 52 -7.67 -5.51 -7.52
C VAL A 52 -7.85 -6.75 -8.41
N ALA A 53 -9.08 -7.28 -8.50
CA ALA A 53 -9.39 -8.39 -9.40
C ALA A 53 -9.30 -7.98 -10.89
N ASP A 54 -9.65 -6.74 -11.23
CA ASP A 54 -9.50 -6.18 -12.59
C ASP A 54 -8.06 -5.82 -12.93
N GLN A 55 -7.25 -5.45 -11.93
CA GLN A 55 -5.82 -5.23 -12.08
C GLN A 55 -5.09 -6.56 -12.25
N ARG A 56 -5.20 -7.16 -13.45
CA ARG A 56 -4.37 -8.28 -13.94
C ARG A 56 -2.86 -8.05 -13.76
N ARG A 57 -2.41 -6.81 -13.48
CA ARG A 57 -1.03 -6.44 -13.15
C ARG A 57 -0.63 -6.71 -11.69
N LEU A 58 -1.55 -6.68 -10.73
CA LEU A 58 -1.25 -7.08 -9.35
C LEU A 58 -0.91 -8.57 -9.27
N GLY A 59 -1.47 -9.38 -10.16
CA GLY A 59 -1.10 -10.79 -10.37
C GLY A 59 0.34 -11.03 -10.85
N LYS A 60 1.16 -9.98 -11.09
CA LYS A 60 2.61 -10.08 -11.30
C LYS A 60 3.46 -9.62 -10.10
N LEU A 61 2.82 -9.07 -9.07
CA LEU A 61 3.45 -8.66 -7.82
C LEU A 61 3.06 -9.60 -6.66
N ALA A 62 2.38 -10.70 -6.97
CA ALA A 62 1.50 -11.39 -6.05
C ALA A 62 2.24 -12.46 -5.27
N ILE A 63 2.78 -12.05 -4.12
CA ILE A 63 3.14 -12.90 -2.98
C ILE A 63 4.05 -14.05 -3.40
N ARG A 64 5.35 -14.00 -3.09
CA ARG A 64 6.34 -15.04 -3.45
C ARG A 64 5.80 -16.49 -3.31
N GLU A 65 4.97 -16.76 -2.30
CA GLU A 65 4.31 -18.06 -2.07
C GLU A 65 3.33 -18.53 -3.17
N LEU A 66 2.69 -17.63 -3.92
CA LEU A 66 1.79 -17.94 -5.04
C LEU A 66 2.47 -17.80 -6.40
N ASP A 67 3.46 -16.90 -6.53
CA ASP A 67 4.20 -16.69 -7.79
C ASP A 67 5.00 -17.92 -8.23
N GLU A 68 5.47 -18.74 -7.29
CA GLU A 68 6.18 -20.00 -7.58
C GLU A 68 5.27 -21.07 -8.22
N ILE A 69 3.95 -20.89 -8.15
CA ILE A 69 2.97 -21.85 -8.64
C ILE A 69 2.47 -21.41 -10.03
N SER A 70 2.93 -22.10 -11.07
CA SER A 70 2.65 -21.71 -12.46
C SER A 70 1.20 -21.93 -12.90
N SER A 71 0.49 -22.87 -12.26
CA SER A 71 -0.89 -23.23 -12.62
C SER A 71 -1.91 -22.35 -11.87
N PRO A 72 -2.82 -21.64 -12.58
CA PRO A 72 -3.87 -20.84 -11.95
C PRO A 72 -4.76 -21.62 -10.98
N ALA A 73 -5.05 -22.89 -11.30
CA ALA A 73 -5.86 -23.75 -10.44
C ALA A 73 -5.11 -24.12 -9.14
N ALA A 74 -3.81 -24.38 -9.24
CA ALA A 74 -2.98 -24.67 -8.07
C ALA A 74 -2.80 -23.42 -7.19
N ARG A 75 -2.67 -22.22 -7.79
CA ARG A 75 -2.65 -20.95 -7.04
C ARG A 75 -3.95 -20.72 -6.28
N ALA A 76 -5.09 -20.90 -6.95
CA ALA A 76 -6.40 -20.76 -6.32
C ALA A 76 -6.56 -21.73 -5.13
N GLN A 77 -6.15 -22.98 -5.29
CA GLN A 77 -6.21 -23.97 -4.22
C GLN A 77 -5.26 -23.64 -3.06
N ARG A 78 -4.06 -23.12 -3.35
CA ARG A 78 -3.11 -22.68 -2.32
C ARG A 78 -3.65 -21.45 -1.58
N ALA A 79 -4.15 -20.45 -2.29
CA ALA A 79 -4.78 -19.26 -1.71
C ALA A 79 -5.94 -19.64 -0.79
N ARG A 80 -6.80 -20.57 -1.22
CA ARG A 80 -7.89 -21.11 -0.38
C ARG A 80 -7.38 -21.76 0.91
N THR A 81 -6.32 -22.57 0.81
CA THR A 81 -5.70 -23.23 1.97
C THR A 81 -5.15 -22.19 2.94
N LEU A 82 -4.40 -21.21 2.43
CA LEU A 82 -3.82 -20.14 3.23
C LEU A 82 -4.87 -19.25 3.91
N ILE A 83 -6.00 -18.97 3.24
CA ILE A 83 -7.13 -18.25 3.86
C ILE A 83 -7.70 -19.08 5.01
N ARG A 84 -7.93 -20.38 4.81
CA ARG A 84 -8.47 -21.26 5.87
C ARG A 84 -7.53 -21.33 7.08
N GLU A 85 -6.22 -21.44 6.84
CA GLU A 85 -5.19 -21.42 7.89
C GLU A 85 -5.13 -20.09 8.64
N ALA A 86 -5.18 -18.97 7.91
CA ALA A 86 -5.07 -17.63 8.51
C ALA A 86 -6.30 -17.29 9.36
N VAL A 87 -7.49 -17.64 8.88
CA VAL A 87 -8.74 -17.08 9.39
C VAL A 87 -9.39 -17.94 10.48
N HIS A 88 -8.96 -19.21 10.67
CA HIS A 88 -9.56 -20.13 11.66
C HIS A 88 -11.10 -20.05 11.66
N LEU A 89 -11.71 -20.06 10.46
CA LEU A 89 -13.13 -19.81 10.26
C LEU A 89 -13.97 -20.89 10.95
N PRO A 90 -14.71 -20.57 12.04
CA PRO A 90 -15.64 -21.54 12.63
C PRO A 90 -16.96 -21.60 11.84
N ASP A 91 -17.23 -20.59 11.00
CA ASP A 91 -18.49 -20.45 10.27
C ASP A 91 -18.46 -21.18 8.93
N GLU A 92 -19.27 -22.24 8.84
CA GLU A 92 -19.46 -23.05 7.63
C GLU A 92 -20.03 -22.23 6.45
N SER A 93 -20.80 -21.17 6.73
CA SER A 93 -21.37 -20.30 5.70
C SER A 93 -20.29 -19.48 4.97
N LEU A 94 -19.28 -19.02 5.71
CA LEU A 94 -18.12 -18.32 5.14
C LEU A 94 -17.26 -19.24 4.29
N LEU A 95 -17.08 -20.49 4.73
CA LEU A 95 -16.37 -21.50 3.94
C LEU A 95 -17.09 -21.81 2.62
N LYS A 96 -18.42 -21.96 2.63
CA LYS A 96 -19.22 -22.16 1.41
C LYS A 96 -19.11 -20.97 0.44
N ARG A 97 -19.09 -19.74 0.97
CA ARG A 97 -18.89 -18.53 0.15
C ARG A 97 -17.49 -18.47 -0.44
N LEU A 98 -16.47 -18.80 0.35
CA LEU A 98 -15.08 -18.90 -0.10
C LEU A 98 -14.92 -19.95 -1.22
N ASP A 99 -15.64 -21.07 -1.12
CA ASP A 99 -15.60 -22.14 -2.12
C ASP A 99 -16.27 -21.74 -3.44
N GLY A 100 -17.20 -20.78 -3.41
CA GLY A 100 -17.85 -20.19 -4.59
C GLY A 100 -17.05 -19.10 -5.30
N LEU A 101 -15.93 -18.63 -4.74
CA LEU A 101 -15.10 -17.59 -5.36
C LEU A 101 -14.34 -18.12 -6.59
N THR A 102 -14.19 -17.25 -7.59
CA THR A 102 -13.31 -17.49 -8.73
C THR A 102 -11.83 -17.48 -8.31
N PRO A 103 -10.91 -18.04 -9.12
CA PRO A 103 -9.46 -18.00 -8.84
C PRO A 103 -8.91 -16.61 -8.51
N ASN A 104 -9.29 -15.58 -9.28
CA ASN A 104 -8.80 -14.21 -9.07
C ASN A 104 -9.37 -13.59 -7.78
N GLU A 105 -10.62 -13.90 -7.46
CA GLU A 105 -11.24 -13.46 -6.20
C GLU A 105 -10.59 -14.14 -5.00
N LEU A 106 -10.20 -15.41 -5.11
CA LEU A 106 -9.45 -16.12 -4.06
C LEU A 106 -8.07 -15.51 -3.83
N GLU A 107 -7.34 -15.16 -4.88
CA GLU A 107 -6.04 -14.47 -4.75
C GLU A 107 -6.22 -13.10 -4.07
N SER A 108 -7.24 -12.33 -4.48
CA SER A 108 -7.56 -11.02 -3.87
C SER A 108 -7.98 -11.16 -2.41
N ALA A 109 -8.81 -12.15 -2.10
CA ALA A 109 -9.21 -12.52 -0.74
C ALA A 109 -8.02 -12.85 0.14
N TYR A 110 -7.08 -13.62 -0.40
CA TYR A 110 -5.86 -13.97 0.32
C TYR A 110 -5.01 -12.74 0.63
N VAL A 111 -4.79 -11.85 -0.35
CA VAL A 111 -4.06 -10.58 -0.14
C VAL A 111 -4.71 -9.74 0.97
N LEU A 112 -6.03 -9.61 0.96
CA LEU A 112 -6.76 -8.84 1.97
C LEU A 112 -6.63 -9.45 3.38
N VAL A 113 -6.82 -10.77 3.50
CA VAL A 113 -6.65 -11.51 4.77
C VAL A 113 -5.24 -11.34 5.31
N ARG A 114 -4.24 -11.56 4.45
CA ARG A 114 -2.82 -11.41 4.80
C ARG A 114 -2.50 -9.98 5.23
N GLY A 115 -3.05 -8.99 4.53
CA GLY A 115 -2.89 -7.58 4.86
C GLY A 115 -3.48 -7.20 6.22
N GLY A 116 -4.70 -7.68 6.50
CA GLY A 116 -5.33 -7.51 7.81
C GLY A 116 -4.50 -8.13 8.93
N ARG A 117 -3.99 -9.34 8.72
CA ARG A 117 -3.13 -10.03 9.68
C ARG A 117 -1.80 -9.30 9.91
N ASN A 118 -1.13 -8.86 8.85
CA ASN A 118 0.12 -8.08 8.96
C ASN A 118 -0.10 -6.78 9.75
N LEU A 119 -1.25 -6.11 9.57
CA LEU A 119 -1.59 -4.91 10.34
C LEU A 119 -1.84 -5.23 11.82
N VAL A 120 -2.45 -6.37 12.15
CA VAL A 120 -2.68 -6.78 13.55
C VAL A 120 -1.36 -7.13 14.25
N GLU A 121 -0.50 -7.90 13.56
CA GLU A 121 0.78 -8.35 14.11
C GLU A 121 1.73 -7.16 14.36
N GLU A 122 1.77 -6.20 13.43
CA GLU A 122 2.71 -5.07 13.49
C GLU A 122 2.15 -3.84 14.21
N VAL A 123 0.82 -3.75 14.37
CA VAL A 123 0.13 -2.67 15.08
C VAL A 123 -0.78 -3.27 16.14
N PRO A 124 -0.23 -3.72 17.30
CA PRO A 124 -1.02 -4.40 18.33
C PRO A 124 -2.10 -3.49 18.93
N ASP A 125 -1.80 -2.19 19.07
CA ASP A 125 -2.73 -1.19 19.62
C ASP A 125 -3.96 -1.05 18.71
N VAL A 126 -5.12 -1.35 19.29
CA VAL A 126 -6.39 -1.44 18.54
C VAL A 126 -6.83 -0.06 18.05
N ALA A 127 -6.77 0.96 18.89
CA ALA A 127 -7.19 2.32 18.53
C ALA A 127 -6.32 2.88 17.39
N PHE A 128 -5.02 2.63 17.45
CA PHE A 128 -4.07 3.03 16.42
C PHE A 128 -4.33 2.29 15.10
N ARG A 129 -4.51 0.97 15.15
CA ARG A 129 -4.84 0.16 13.98
C ARG A 129 -6.17 0.58 13.34
N SER A 130 -7.20 0.84 14.14
CA SER A 130 -8.49 1.34 13.66
C SER A 130 -8.37 2.69 12.95
N ARG A 131 -7.52 3.60 13.45
CA ARG A 131 -7.21 4.86 12.76
C ARG A 131 -6.51 4.61 11.42
N LEU A 132 -5.47 3.77 11.38
CA LEU A 132 -4.78 3.42 10.14
C LEU A 132 -5.72 2.83 9.09
N LEU A 133 -6.65 1.95 9.50
CA LEU A 133 -7.66 1.37 8.62
C LEU A 133 -8.66 2.42 8.12
N LYS A 134 -9.11 3.33 8.99
CA LYS A 134 -10.01 4.43 8.63
C LYS A 134 -9.35 5.40 7.64
N GLU A 135 -8.10 5.74 7.87
CA GLU A 135 -7.35 6.72 7.09
C GLU A 135 -6.79 6.13 5.79
N GLY A 136 -6.20 4.95 5.86
CA GLY A 136 -5.58 4.24 4.74
C GLY A 136 -6.57 3.46 3.86
N GLY A 137 -7.66 2.98 4.46
CA GLY A 137 -8.68 2.18 3.78
C GLY A 137 -8.12 0.87 3.22
N SER A 138 -8.84 0.33 2.23
CA SER A 138 -8.48 -0.93 1.58
C SER A 138 -7.19 -0.88 0.78
N ASP A 139 -6.77 0.29 0.27
CA ASP A 139 -5.49 0.42 -0.43
C ASP A 139 -4.32 0.06 0.51
N LEU A 140 -4.37 0.53 1.76
CA LEU A 140 -3.36 0.20 2.77
C LEU A 140 -3.36 -1.30 3.13
N VAL A 141 -4.55 -1.88 3.33
CA VAL A 141 -4.69 -3.31 3.66
C VAL A 141 -4.12 -4.16 2.53
N THR A 142 -4.50 -3.88 1.28
CA THR A 142 -3.97 -4.59 0.11
C THR A 142 -2.46 -4.42 0.00
N ALA A 143 -1.94 -3.20 0.16
CA ALA A 143 -0.50 -2.95 0.13
C ALA A 143 0.24 -3.75 1.21
N ALA A 144 -0.29 -3.83 2.43
CA ALA A 144 0.28 -4.64 3.51
C ALA A 144 0.21 -6.13 3.19
N GLY A 145 -0.84 -6.57 2.50
CA GLY A 145 -0.97 -7.95 2.02
C GLY A 145 0.05 -8.33 0.95
N ILE A 146 0.38 -7.39 0.06
CA ILE A 146 1.38 -7.59 -1.00
C ILE A 146 2.80 -7.57 -0.40
N HIS A 147 3.13 -6.49 0.32
CA HIS A 147 4.50 -6.17 0.72
C HIS A 147 4.89 -6.68 2.12
N GLY A 148 3.94 -7.25 2.85
CA GLY A 148 4.21 -7.90 4.13
C GLY A 148 4.21 -6.94 5.34
N PRO A 149 4.69 -7.44 6.51
CA PRO A 149 4.66 -6.70 7.77
C PRO A 149 5.46 -5.39 7.76
N VAL A 150 6.53 -5.32 6.96
CA VAL A 150 7.35 -4.11 6.85
C VAL A 150 6.49 -2.90 6.45
N LEU A 151 5.56 -3.07 5.50
CA LEU A 151 4.69 -1.98 5.08
C LEU A 151 3.75 -1.51 6.19
N ALA A 152 3.21 -2.43 6.99
CA ALA A 152 2.37 -2.08 8.14
C ALA A 152 3.14 -1.23 9.17
N ARG A 153 4.41 -1.57 9.43
CA ARG A 153 5.30 -0.74 10.27
C ARG A 153 5.56 0.64 9.66
N GLU A 154 5.80 0.72 8.35
CA GLU A 154 6.03 2.00 7.69
C GLU A 154 4.78 2.89 7.70
N ALA A 155 3.59 2.32 7.50
CA ALA A 155 2.33 3.05 7.65
C ALA A 155 2.15 3.59 9.08
N SER A 156 2.49 2.80 10.09
CA SER A 156 2.46 3.22 11.49
C SER A 156 3.45 4.35 11.77
N ARG A 157 4.67 4.24 11.23
CA ARG A 157 5.67 5.32 11.31
C ARG A 157 5.15 6.60 10.66
N MET A 158 4.47 6.51 9.51
CA MET A 158 3.89 7.68 8.85
C MET A 158 2.81 8.34 9.69
N ASP A 159 1.90 7.59 10.29
CA ASP A 159 0.85 8.14 11.16
C ASP A 159 1.46 8.84 12.38
N ALA A 160 2.47 8.24 13.04
CA ALA A 160 3.17 8.88 14.15
C ALA A 160 3.80 10.23 13.75
N LEU A 161 4.28 10.35 12.51
CA LEU A 161 4.85 11.61 12.01
C LEU A 161 3.79 12.64 11.65
N ILE A 162 2.63 12.20 11.17
CA ILE A 162 1.46 13.06 10.98
C ILE A 162 1.00 13.60 12.34
N ALA A 163 0.86 12.74 13.34
CA ALA A 163 0.49 13.12 14.70
C ALA A 163 1.51 14.08 15.33
N ALA A 164 2.80 13.92 15.02
CA ALA A 164 3.87 14.82 15.46
C ALA A 164 3.98 16.12 14.62
N GLY A 165 3.11 16.35 13.63
CA GLY A 165 3.16 17.53 12.75
C GLY A 165 4.35 17.56 11.78
N LYS A 166 5.07 16.45 11.62
CA LYS A 166 6.24 16.33 10.73
C LYS A 166 5.88 15.95 9.30
N LEU A 167 4.69 15.38 9.10
CA LEU A 167 4.09 15.16 7.80
C LEU A 167 2.70 15.81 7.78
N PRO A 168 2.24 16.33 6.64
CA PRO A 168 0.89 16.81 6.53
C PRO A 168 -0.07 15.63 6.66
N GLY A 169 -1.20 15.79 7.37
CA GLY A 169 -2.24 14.75 7.43
C GLY A 169 -2.96 14.52 6.09
N ARG A 170 -2.79 15.45 5.14
CA ARG A 170 -3.36 15.36 3.80
C ARG A 170 -2.36 15.82 2.75
N ILE A 171 -2.32 15.10 1.63
CA ILE A 171 -1.55 15.46 0.44
C ILE A 171 -2.54 15.61 -0.72
N GLY A 172 -2.68 16.85 -1.21
CA GLY A 172 -3.74 17.21 -2.14
C GLY A 172 -5.13 16.93 -1.55
N LYS A 173 -5.94 16.10 -2.24
CA LYS A 173 -7.30 15.76 -1.81
C LYS A 173 -7.38 14.48 -0.96
N GLN A 174 -6.26 13.81 -0.71
CA GLN A 174 -6.23 12.50 -0.03
C GLN A 174 -5.59 12.62 1.34
N ASN A 175 -6.03 11.77 2.28
CA ASN A 175 -5.28 11.52 3.50
C ASN A 175 -3.90 10.92 3.13
N THR A 176 -2.86 11.29 3.87
CA THR A 176 -1.48 10.89 3.58
C THR A 176 -1.27 9.38 3.67
N ILE A 177 -1.90 8.70 4.64
CA ILE A 177 -1.89 7.23 4.77
C ILE A 177 -2.64 6.58 3.59
N ALA A 178 -3.79 7.11 3.18
CA ALA A 178 -4.48 6.63 1.97
C ALA A 178 -3.60 6.78 0.72
N ARG A 179 -2.91 7.92 0.59
CA ARG A 179 -2.00 8.19 -0.53
C ARG A 179 -0.85 7.18 -0.56
N PHE A 180 -0.24 6.93 0.60
CA PHE A 180 0.82 5.93 0.76
C PHE A 180 0.32 4.53 0.39
N GLY A 181 -0.80 4.09 0.97
CA GLY A 181 -1.41 2.80 0.66
C GLY A 181 -1.70 2.65 -0.84
N LYS A 182 -2.22 3.69 -1.49
CA LYS A 182 -2.50 3.69 -2.93
C LYS A 182 -1.25 3.54 -3.78
N ILE A 183 -0.18 4.29 -3.48
CA ILE A 183 1.10 4.22 -4.21
C ILE A 183 1.72 2.83 -4.05
N MET A 184 1.73 2.30 -2.83
CA MET A 184 2.32 0.99 -2.57
C MET A 184 1.46 -0.15 -3.12
N ARG A 185 0.13 -0.02 -3.10
CA ARG A 185 -0.76 -0.99 -3.75
C ARG A 185 -0.53 -0.99 -5.25
N SER A 186 -0.57 0.17 -5.92
CA SER A 186 -0.49 0.19 -7.38
C SER A 186 0.79 -0.47 -7.87
N GLY A 187 1.89 -0.31 -7.11
CA GLY A 187 3.17 -0.96 -7.38
C GLY A 187 3.78 -0.59 -8.73
N GLU A 188 3.11 0.29 -9.49
CA GLU A 188 3.59 0.81 -10.75
C GLU A 188 4.95 1.43 -10.50
N GLY A 189 5.90 1.07 -11.36
CA GLY A 189 7.23 1.62 -11.23
C GLY A 189 8.09 0.99 -10.13
N GLY A 190 7.75 -0.10 -9.43
CA GLY A 190 8.66 -0.60 -8.37
C GLY A 190 8.76 0.33 -7.13
N ALA A 191 7.68 1.08 -6.86
CA ALA A 191 7.56 2.05 -5.76
C ALA A 191 8.00 1.49 -4.40
N TRP A 192 7.56 0.27 -4.07
CA TRP A 192 7.94 -0.37 -2.80
C TRP A 192 9.44 -0.67 -2.73
N ARG A 193 10.04 -1.17 -3.82
CA ARG A 193 11.48 -1.43 -3.85
C ARG A 193 12.29 -0.14 -3.71
N PHE A 194 11.82 0.93 -4.35
CA PHE A 194 12.41 2.26 -4.16
C PHE A 194 12.32 2.70 -2.70
N TRP A 195 11.16 2.54 -2.08
CA TRP A 195 10.92 2.90 -0.68
C TRP A 195 11.86 2.15 0.28
N GLU A 196 11.96 0.82 0.15
CA GLU A 196 12.85 0.00 0.96
C GLU A 196 14.33 0.31 0.73
N LYS A 197 14.73 0.54 -0.52
CA LYS A 197 16.14 0.79 -0.87
C LYS A 197 16.60 2.20 -0.47
N ASN A 198 15.76 3.21 -0.63
CA ASN A 198 16.17 4.61 -0.54
C ASN A 198 15.54 5.37 0.62
N VAL A 199 14.26 5.12 0.93
CA VAL A 199 13.51 5.91 1.92
C VAL A 199 13.70 5.33 3.32
N VAL A 200 13.44 4.03 3.52
CA VAL A 200 13.54 3.36 4.83
C VAL A 200 14.92 3.55 5.50
N PRO A 201 16.06 3.29 4.83
CA PRO A 201 17.38 3.40 5.47
C PRO A 201 17.78 4.84 5.77
N HIS A 202 17.15 5.82 5.11
CA HIS A 202 17.51 7.23 5.19
C HIS A 202 16.34 8.10 5.63
N TRP A 203 15.38 7.51 6.35
CA TRP A 203 14.10 8.13 6.69
C TRP A 203 14.23 9.55 7.26
N LYS A 204 15.16 9.74 8.21
CA LYS A 204 15.39 11.05 8.84
C LYS A 204 15.79 12.12 7.83
N LYS A 205 16.63 11.77 6.85
CA LYS A 205 17.07 12.70 5.80
C LYS A 205 15.93 13.03 4.83
N TRP A 206 15.20 12.00 4.40
CA TRP A 206 14.02 12.16 3.55
C TRP A 206 12.94 13.03 4.19
N LEU A 207 12.73 12.86 5.49
CA LEU A 207 11.78 13.65 6.25
C LEU A 207 12.26 15.09 6.44
N ALA A 208 13.52 15.29 6.84
CA ALA A 208 14.10 16.62 7.05
C ALA A 208 14.12 17.46 5.77
N ALA A 209 14.36 16.81 4.63
CA ALA A 209 14.26 17.46 3.34
C ALA A 209 12.80 17.74 2.94
N GLY A 210 11.79 17.06 3.51
CA GLY A 210 10.43 17.08 2.96
C GLY A 210 10.26 16.22 1.71
N ALA A 211 11.30 15.45 1.33
CA ALA A 211 11.30 14.57 0.17
C ALA A 211 10.25 13.44 0.28
N VAL A 212 9.89 13.01 1.50
CA VAL A 212 8.77 12.06 1.70
C VAL A 212 7.47 12.63 1.16
N THR A 213 7.15 13.89 1.50
CA THR A 213 5.91 14.55 1.05
C THR A 213 5.92 14.71 -0.47
N THR A 214 7.03 15.17 -1.04
CA THR A 214 7.14 15.34 -2.50
C THR A 214 7.04 14.01 -3.24
N TYR A 215 7.68 12.95 -2.72
CA TYR A 215 7.54 11.60 -3.25
C TYR A 215 6.08 11.17 -3.29
N LEU A 216 5.34 11.34 -2.19
CA LEU A 216 3.92 10.97 -2.11
C LEU A 216 3.04 11.81 -3.07
N MET A 217 3.47 13.02 -3.42
CA MET A 217 2.79 13.85 -4.43
C MET A 217 3.06 13.34 -5.85
N LYS A 218 4.32 13.03 -6.18
CA LYS A 218 4.78 12.75 -7.54
C LYS A 218 5.69 11.52 -7.61
N PRO A 219 5.20 10.31 -7.27
CA PRO A 219 6.05 9.12 -7.15
C PRO A 219 6.80 8.79 -8.44
N ASP A 220 6.15 8.96 -9.59
CA ASP A 220 6.69 8.64 -10.92
C ASP A 220 7.95 9.46 -11.29
N LEU A 221 8.16 10.62 -10.64
CA LEU A 221 9.39 11.38 -10.83
C LEU A 221 10.58 10.73 -10.11
N PHE A 222 10.35 10.01 -9.02
CA PHE A 222 11.43 9.55 -8.15
C PHE A 222 11.97 8.20 -8.55
N HIS A 223 11.19 7.32 -9.16
CA HIS A 223 11.65 5.96 -9.43
C HIS A 223 11.28 5.41 -10.80
N ASP A 224 12.21 4.64 -11.38
CA ASP A 224 12.00 3.85 -12.59
C ASP A 224 11.28 2.53 -12.25
N ALA A 225 10.86 1.75 -13.25
CA ALA A 225 10.20 0.46 -13.05
C ALA A 225 10.97 -0.58 -12.22
N ALA A 226 12.29 -0.41 -12.08
CA ALA A 226 13.12 -1.27 -11.26
C ALA A 226 13.24 -0.77 -9.81
N GLY A 227 12.66 0.37 -9.46
CA GLY A 227 12.74 1.00 -8.14
C GLY A 227 14.04 1.79 -7.91
N ASN A 228 14.77 2.15 -8.96
CA ASN A 228 15.96 3.00 -8.84
C ASN A 228 15.58 4.48 -8.89
N LEU A 229 16.35 5.31 -8.17
CA LEU A 229 16.19 6.76 -8.19
C LEU A 229 16.42 7.28 -9.62
N THR A 230 15.46 8.01 -10.18
CA THR A 230 15.62 8.59 -11.52
C THR A 230 16.46 9.87 -11.44
N GLU A 231 17.03 10.31 -12.57
CA GLU A 231 17.71 11.60 -12.64
C GLU A 231 16.79 12.78 -12.27
N ALA A 232 15.53 12.75 -12.71
CA ALA A 232 14.54 13.76 -12.34
C ALA A 232 14.28 13.77 -10.83
N GLY A 233 14.19 12.59 -10.21
CA GLY A 233 14.06 12.42 -8.77
C GLY A 233 15.27 12.98 -8.01
N SER A 234 16.49 12.67 -8.47
CA SER A 234 17.72 13.21 -7.89
C SER A 234 17.75 14.75 -7.94
N ARG A 235 17.38 15.33 -9.08
CA ARG A 235 17.29 16.80 -9.22
C ARG A 235 16.23 17.39 -8.31
N GLU A 236 15.06 16.77 -8.20
CA GLU A 236 13.99 17.25 -7.31
C GLU A 236 14.44 17.23 -5.83
N VAL A 237 15.10 16.14 -5.39
CA VAL A 237 15.66 16.10 -4.03
C VAL A 237 16.72 17.17 -3.83
N ALA A 238 17.60 17.41 -4.80
CA ALA A 238 18.60 18.45 -4.72
C ALA A 238 17.97 19.86 -4.65
N THR A 239 16.93 20.14 -5.44
CA THR A 239 16.16 21.40 -5.39
C THR A 239 15.55 21.60 -4.02
N ILE A 240 14.86 20.59 -3.50
CA ILE A 240 14.22 20.64 -2.18
C ILE A 240 15.25 20.89 -1.08
N LEU A 241 16.37 20.18 -1.12
CA LEU A 241 17.47 20.38 -0.17
C LEU A 241 18.05 21.79 -0.28
N GLY A 242 18.24 22.30 -1.49
CA GLY A 242 18.72 23.66 -1.74
C GLY A 242 17.78 24.74 -1.20
N GLU A 243 16.47 24.58 -1.39
CA GLU A 243 15.44 25.47 -0.86
C GLU A 243 15.41 25.47 0.68
N VAL A 244 15.50 24.29 1.31
CA VAL A 244 15.57 24.15 2.76
C VAL A 244 16.81 24.84 3.32
N ILE A 245 17.98 24.64 2.69
CA ILE A 245 19.24 25.29 3.11
C ILE A 245 19.14 26.80 2.95
N SER A 246 18.65 27.30 1.80
CA SER A 246 18.51 28.74 1.55
C SER A 246 17.50 29.39 2.51
N GLY A 247 16.37 28.73 2.79
CA GLY A 247 15.37 29.20 3.74
C GLY A 247 15.89 29.21 5.18
N ALA A 248 16.65 28.18 5.59
CA ALA A 248 17.30 28.12 6.89
C ALA A 248 18.38 29.20 7.04
N MET A 249 19.20 29.46 6.02
CA MET A 249 20.19 30.56 6.04
C MET A 249 19.55 31.95 6.10
N LYS A 250 18.37 32.12 5.50
CA LYS A 250 17.62 33.38 5.58
C LYS A 250 16.87 33.55 6.92
N GLY A 251 16.56 32.46 7.61
CA GLY A 251 15.77 32.46 8.85
C GLY A 251 16.57 32.26 10.14
N ALA A 252 17.75 31.63 10.09
CA ALA A 252 18.63 31.40 11.22
C ALA A 252 19.83 32.34 11.14
N GLY A 253 19.87 33.34 12.02
CA GLY A 253 21.14 33.93 12.42
C GLY A 253 22.01 32.84 13.05
N ASP A 254 23.11 32.51 12.38
CA ASP A 254 24.34 31.81 12.79
C ASP A 254 24.31 30.44 13.51
N GLY A 255 23.15 29.86 13.86
CA GLY A 255 23.12 28.64 14.71
C GLY A 255 22.86 27.28 14.02
N GLY A 256 22.34 27.25 12.79
CA GLY A 256 21.78 26.02 12.18
C GLY A 256 22.55 25.43 10.99
N SER A 257 23.64 26.06 10.57
CA SER A 257 24.31 25.81 9.29
C SER A 257 25.06 24.47 9.24
N GLU A 258 25.78 24.09 10.29
CA GLU A 258 26.70 22.94 10.25
C GLU A 258 25.99 21.58 10.09
N ALA A 259 24.85 21.40 10.77
CA ALA A 259 24.05 20.17 10.66
C ALA A 259 23.42 20.02 9.25
N LEU A 260 23.05 21.15 8.63
CA LEU A 260 22.46 21.17 7.28
C LEU A 260 23.53 21.02 6.19
N GLU A 261 24.71 21.60 6.40
CA GLU A 261 25.84 21.48 5.49
C GLU A 261 26.33 20.02 5.42
N GLN A 262 26.41 19.31 6.55
CA GLN A 262 26.73 17.88 6.56
C GLN A 262 25.69 17.02 5.83
N ILE A 263 24.40 17.35 5.94
CA ILE A 263 23.32 16.63 5.24
C ILE A 263 23.43 16.85 3.73
N SER A 264 23.68 18.09 3.30
CA SER A 264 23.90 18.45 1.89
C SER A 264 25.12 17.75 1.31
N LYS A 265 26.28 17.87 1.95
CA LYS A 265 27.54 17.25 1.50
C LYS A 265 27.40 15.73 1.38
N THR A 266 26.87 15.08 2.41
CA THR A 266 26.70 13.62 2.40
C THR A 266 25.71 13.15 1.33
N PHE A 267 24.69 13.96 1.00
CA PHE A 267 23.73 13.59 -0.04
C PHE A 267 24.36 13.76 -1.43
N THR A 268 25.01 14.89 -1.69
CA THR A 268 25.68 15.17 -2.96
C THR A 268 26.83 14.18 -3.23
N GLU A 269 27.71 13.95 -2.26
CA GLU A 269 28.84 13.03 -2.39
C GLU A 269 28.40 11.57 -2.60
N ARG A 270 27.32 11.14 -1.94
CA ARG A 270 26.93 9.72 -1.93
C ARG A 270 25.89 9.35 -2.99
N TYR A 271 25.09 10.32 -3.47
CA TYR A 271 24.01 10.06 -4.41
C TYR A 271 24.13 10.82 -5.73
N LEU A 272 24.84 11.94 -5.78
CA LEU A 272 25.04 12.68 -7.04
C LEU A 272 26.38 12.35 -7.72
N HIS A 273 27.39 11.93 -6.97
CA HIS A 273 28.71 11.55 -7.51
C HIS A 273 28.94 10.02 -7.62
N GLY A 274 27.98 9.20 -7.18
CA GLY A 274 28.05 7.74 -7.26
C GLY A 274 27.38 7.10 -8.49
N PHE A 275 27.00 7.92 -9.47
CA PHE A 275 26.45 7.50 -10.77
C PHE A 275 27.38 7.91 -11.91
#